data_AF-A0A6V8IB93-F1
#
_entry.id   AF-A0A6V8IB93-F1
#
_cell.length_a   1.000
_cell.length_b   1.000
_cell.length_c   1.000
_cell.angle_alpha   90.00
_cell.angle_beta   90.00
_cell.angle_gamma   90.00
#
_symmetry.space_group_name_H-M   'P 1'
#
loop_
_entity.id
_entity.type
_entity.pdbx_description
1 polymer ?
#
loop_
_entity_poly.entity_id
_entity_poly.type
_entity_poly.pdbx_seq_one_letter_code
_entity_poly.pdbx_strand_id
1 'polypeptide(L)'
;MKLKSTYRGALAGALLLSCVGLAACKSDAGVSAAVQRQQTVFALGKSYDASADLAVAYEHNPAAKPAVVSKIKAAFQTAHDKIKPLQTAAEAGDPLIEAEIEAAQAAFQAAQKLIPAH
;
A
#
# COMPACT_ATOMS: atom_id res chain seq x y z
N MET A 1 54.13 5.43 21.93
CA MET A 1 53.16 6.43 21.41
C MET A 1 52.02 5.68 20.70
N LYS A 2 50.75 5.93 21.11
CA LYS A 2 49.45 5.92 20.36
C LYS A 2 49.18 4.79 19.32
N LEU A 3 48.04 4.09 19.21
CA LEU A 3 46.65 4.26 19.66
C LEU A 3 45.84 2.91 19.49
N LYS A 4 45.05 2.53 20.51
CA LYS A 4 43.68 1.93 20.56
C LYS A 4 43.23 0.85 19.52
N SER A 5 42.87 -0.38 19.95
CA SER A 5 41.53 -0.83 20.45
C SER A 5 40.47 -0.85 19.32
N THR A 6 39.70 -1.88 18.98
CA THR A 6 39.32 -3.17 19.60
C THR A 6 38.54 -3.91 18.50
N TYR A 7 39.07 -5.00 17.95
CA TYR A 7 38.28 -5.98 17.20
C TYR A 7 37.90 -7.10 18.15
N ARG A 8 36.70 -7.67 17.94
CA ARG A 8 36.16 -8.91 18.54
C ARG A 8 35.18 -8.68 19.69
N GLY A 9 33.92 -8.46 19.31
CA GLY A 9 32.76 -8.83 20.09
C GLY A 9 31.68 -9.38 19.15
N ALA A 10 30.95 -10.38 19.62
CA ALA A 10 29.73 -10.98 19.04
C ALA A 10 29.88 -12.15 18.05
N LEU A 11 30.51 -13.23 18.53
CA LEU A 11 30.05 -14.60 18.26
C LEU A 11 29.18 -15.01 19.46
N ALA A 12 27.85 -15.07 19.30
CA ALA A 12 26.90 -15.90 20.06
C ALA A 12 25.48 -15.33 19.89
N GLY A 13 24.67 -16.01 19.10
CA GLY A 13 23.28 -15.64 18.88
C GLY A 13 22.59 -16.61 17.94
N ALA A 14 22.81 -17.91 18.15
CA ALA A 14 21.97 -18.93 17.55
C ALA A 14 20.59 -18.86 18.22
N LEU A 15 19.60 -18.35 17.49
CA LEU A 15 18.20 -18.60 17.80
C LEU A 15 17.53 -19.11 16.52
N LEU A 16 17.43 -20.43 16.49
CA LEU A 16 16.58 -21.22 15.61
C LEU A 16 15.14 -20.70 15.70
N LEU A 17 14.62 -20.19 14.58
CA LEU A 17 13.18 -20.19 14.27
C LEU A 17 13.01 -20.17 12.74
N SER A 18 13.50 -21.23 12.13
CA SER A 18 13.07 -21.72 10.84
C SER A 18 11.62 -22.20 10.96
N CYS A 19 10.68 -21.52 10.29
CA CYS A 19 9.50 -22.07 9.58
C CYS A 19 8.45 -20.99 9.27
N VAL A 20 8.72 -20.13 8.28
CA VAL A 20 7.73 -19.83 7.21
C VAL A 20 8.55 -19.68 5.94
N GLY A 21 8.60 -20.74 5.14
CA GLY A 21 9.11 -20.65 3.79
C GLY A 21 8.16 -19.82 2.95
N LEU A 22 8.55 -18.60 2.61
CA LEU A 22 8.21 -17.97 1.35
C LEU A 22 9.30 -16.96 1.03
N ALA A 23 9.85 -17.08 -0.17
CA ALA A 23 10.95 -16.28 -0.69
C ALA A 23 10.63 -14.77 -0.67
N ALA A 24 11.05 -14.06 0.38
CA ALA A 24 11.06 -12.61 0.40
C ALA A 24 12.49 -12.13 0.60
N CYS A 25 13.00 -11.49 -0.44
CA CYS A 25 14.32 -10.88 -0.59
C CYS A 25 14.87 -10.30 0.71
N LYS A 26 16.05 -10.79 1.08
CA LYS A 26 17.03 -10.08 1.91
C LYS A 26 17.13 -8.64 1.37
N SER A 27 16.69 -7.67 2.18
CA SER A 27 17.12 -6.28 2.21
C SER A 27 17.78 -5.78 0.92
N ASP A 28 17.00 -5.46 -0.11
CA ASP A 28 17.53 -4.79 -1.28
C ASP A 28 17.67 -3.30 -0.96
N ALA A 29 18.81 -2.95 -0.37
CA ALA A 29 19.35 -1.60 -0.43
C ALA A 29 19.69 -1.30 -1.91
N GLY A 30 18.66 -1.14 -2.75
CA GLY A 30 18.85 -1.09 -4.20
C GLY A 30 17.60 -1.22 -5.08
N VAL A 31 16.37 -1.20 -4.56
CA VAL A 31 15.18 -1.18 -5.42
C VAL A 31 15.16 0.13 -6.23
N SER A 32 15.18 0.01 -7.56
CA SER A 32 15.10 1.19 -8.42
C SER A 32 13.81 1.97 -8.17
N ALA A 33 13.83 3.29 -8.31
CA ALA A 33 12.65 4.13 -8.11
C ALA A 33 11.45 3.70 -8.98
N ALA A 34 11.70 3.13 -10.16
CA ALA A 34 10.65 2.58 -11.03
C ALA A 34 9.97 1.35 -10.40
N VAL A 35 10.75 0.40 -9.90
CA VAL A 35 10.22 -0.80 -9.22
C VAL A 35 9.49 -0.42 -7.94
N GLN A 36 10.01 0.56 -7.18
CA GLN A 36 9.35 1.11 -5.99
C GLN A 36 7.96 1.65 -6.35
N ARG A 37 7.84 2.48 -7.38
CA ARG A 37 6.56 3.04 -7.83
C ARG A 37 5.58 1.96 -8.27
N GLN A 38 6.07 0.94 -8.97
CA GLN A 38 5.25 -0.19 -9.39
C GLN A 38 4.69 -0.97 -8.19
N GLN A 39 5.53 -1.25 -7.19
CA GLN A 39 5.10 -1.88 -5.94
C GLN A 39 4.07 -1.01 -5.19
N THR A 40 4.26 0.31 -5.16
CA THR A 40 3.31 1.25 -4.56
C THR A 40 1.95 1.20 -5.26
N VAL A 41 1.91 1.23 -6.59
CA VAL A 41 0.65 1.14 -7.34
C VAL A 41 -0.05 -0.20 -7.12
N PHE A 42 0.69 -1.32 -7.10
CA PHE A 42 0.11 -2.63 -6.79
C PHE A 42 -0.46 -2.70 -5.36
N ALA A 43 0.27 -2.16 -4.38
CA ALA A 43 -0.19 -2.10 -2.99
C ALA A 43 -1.41 -1.18 -2.83
N LEU A 44 -1.43 -0.06 -3.54
CA LEU A 44 -2.56 0.88 -3.56
C LEU A 44 -3.81 0.22 -4.13
N GLY A 45 -3.67 -0.53 -5.24
CA GLY A 45 -4.76 -1.31 -5.84
C GLY A 45 -5.38 -2.32 -4.88
N LYS A 46 -4.56 -3.17 -4.25
CA LYS A 46 -5.05 -4.14 -3.26
C LYS A 46 -5.75 -3.49 -2.08
N SER A 47 -5.21 -2.37 -1.60
CA SER A 47 -5.79 -1.63 -0.48
C SER A 47 -7.13 -1.00 -0.88
N TYR A 48 -7.22 -0.49 -2.12
CA TYR A 48 -8.46 0.02 -2.71
C TYR A 48 -9.54 -1.05 -2.75
N ASP A 49 -9.23 -2.24 -3.28
CA ASP A 49 -10.19 -3.34 -3.39
C ASP A 49 -10.73 -3.73 -2.00
N ALA A 50 -9.85 -3.91 -1.01
CA ALA A 50 -10.25 -4.24 0.36
C ALA A 50 -11.15 -3.15 1.00
N SER A 51 -10.89 -1.88 0.70
CA SER A 51 -11.70 -0.77 1.23
C SER A 51 -13.02 -0.60 0.47
N ALA A 52 -13.04 -0.92 -0.83
CA ALA A 52 -14.25 -0.94 -1.63
C ALA A 52 -15.21 -2.04 -1.15
N ASP A 53 -14.69 -3.20 -0.75
CA ASP A 53 -15.49 -4.26 -0.12
C ASP A 53 -16.13 -3.78 1.20
N LEU A 54 -15.41 -3.01 2.02
CA LEU A 54 -15.97 -2.39 3.23
C LEU A 54 -17.05 -1.34 2.90
N ALA A 55 -16.85 -0.55 1.85
CA ALA A 55 -17.85 0.42 1.40
C ALA A 55 -19.14 -0.28 0.92
N VAL A 56 -19.02 -1.39 0.19
CA VAL A 56 -20.15 -2.23 -0.24
C VAL A 56 -20.83 -2.87 0.96
N ALA A 57 -20.08 -3.39 1.94
CA ALA A 57 -20.64 -3.93 3.17
C ALA A 57 -21.43 -2.86 3.94
N TYR A 58 -20.95 -1.61 3.98
CA TYR A 58 -21.68 -0.50 4.56
C TYR A 58 -22.96 -0.15 3.77
N GLU A 59 -22.92 -0.17 2.44
CA GLU A 59 -24.11 0.04 1.59
C GLU A 59 -25.23 -0.97 1.87
N HIS A 60 -24.88 -2.22 2.16
CA HIS A 60 -25.84 -3.28 2.49
C HIS A 60 -26.31 -3.27 3.95
N ASN A 61 -25.76 -2.41 4.81
CA ASN A 61 -26.19 -2.31 6.20
C ASN A 61 -27.54 -1.58 6.29
N PRO A 62 -28.59 -2.18 6.88
CA PRO A 62 -29.91 -1.54 7.01
C PRO A 62 -29.89 -0.25 7.87
N ALA A 63 -28.87 -0.06 8.70
CA ALA A 63 -28.68 1.16 9.48
C ALA A 63 -27.89 2.26 8.73
N ALA A 64 -27.42 2.00 7.51
CA ALA A 64 -26.64 2.96 6.74
C ALA A 64 -27.48 4.17 6.32
N LYS A 65 -26.91 5.36 6.47
CA LYS A 65 -27.57 6.59 6.04
C LYS A 65 -27.38 6.77 4.52
N PRO A 66 -28.44 6.91 3.71
CA PRO A 66 -28.31 7.02 2.25
C PRO A 66 -27.40 8.16 1.79
N ALA A 67 -27.42 9.30 2.50
CA ALA A 67 -26.55 10.43 2.20
C ALA A 67 -25.06 10.13 2.46
N VAL A 68 -24.74 9.24 3.41
CA VAL A 68 -23.37 8.80 3.69
C VAL A 68 -22.92 7.80 2.64
N VAL A 69 -23.77 6.82 2.30
CA VAL A 69 -23.52 5.86 1.22
C VAL A 69 -23.22 6.57 -0.10
N SER A 70 -24.02 7.57 -0.48
CA SER A 70 -23.79 8.35 -1.71
C SER A 70 -22.44 9.07 -1.71
N LYS A 71 -22.02 9.65 -0.58
CA LYS A 71 -20.71 10.31 -0.44
C LYS A 71 -19.56 9.32 -0.53
N ILE A 72 -19.68 8.16 0.13
CA ILE A 72 -18.68 7.09 0.06
C ILE A 72 -18.54 6.64 -1.40
N LYS A 73 -19.64 6.31 -2.07
CA LYS A 73 -19.64 5.87 -3.47
C LYS A 73 -18.98 6.89 -4.41
N ALA A 74 -19.31 8.18 -4.28
CA ALA A 74 -18.71 9.23 -5.08
C ALA A 74 -17.19 9.38 -4.83
N ALA A 75 -16.75 9.27 -3.58
CA ALA A 75 -15.34 9.34 -3.22
C ALA A 75 -14.55 8.12 -3.71
N PHE A 76 -15.11 6.91 -3.57
CA PHE A 76 -14.50 5.68 -4.09
C PHE A 76 -14.45 5.67 -5.62
N GLN A 77 -15.48 6.20 -6.31
CA GLN A 77 -15.43 6.40 -7.75
C GLN A 77 -14.27 7.32 -8.16
N THR A 78 -14.11 8.44 -7.46
CA THR A 78 -13.01 9.39 -7.73
C THR A 78 -11.64 8.74 -7.51
N ALA A 79 -11.50 7.90 -6.47
CA ALA A 79 -10.26 7.16 -6.22
C ALA A 79 -10.01 6.10 -7.32
N HIS A 80 -11.03 5.35 -7.72
CA HIS A 80 -10.97 4.37 -8.80
C HIS A 80 -10.49 5.00 -10.11
N ASP A 81 -11.06 6.14 -10.49
CA ASP A 81 -10.73 6.82 -11.75
C ASP A 81 -9.27 7.29 -11.80
N LYS A 82 -8.62 7.45 -10.65
CA LYS A 82 -7.19 7.77 -10.54
C LYS A 82 -6.30 6.53 -10.41
N ILE A 83 -6.76 5.48 -9.73
CA ILE A 83 -5.99 4.26 -9.49
C ILE A 83 -5.95 3.37 -10.73
N LYS A 84 -7.08 3.22 -11.43
CA LYS A 84 -7.19 2.29 -12.55
C LYS A 84 -6.20 2.56 -13.69
N PRO A 85 -6.01 3.81 -14.16
CA PRO A 85 -4.99 4.09 -15.17
C PRO A 85 -3.57 3.75 -14.71
N LEU A 86 -3.26 3.98 -13.42
CA LEU A 86 -1.96 3.64 -12.86
C LEU A 86 -1.74 2.13 -12.80
N GLN A 87 -2.77 1.35 -12.45
CA GLN A 87 -2.69 -0.12 -12.48
C GLN A 87 -2.46 -0.62 -13.89
N THR A 88 -3.20 -0.10 -14.88
CA THR A 88 -2.99 -0.46 -16.29
C THR A 88 -1.57 -0.12 -16.76
N ALA A 89 -1.05 1.06 -16.42
CA ALA A 89 0.33 1.44 -16.73
C ALA A 89 1.34 0.52 -16.03
N ALA A 90 1.12 0.18 -14.75
CA ALA A 90 1.99 -0.70 -13.99
C ALA A 90 2.03 -2.14 -14.54
N GLU A 91 0.91 -2.63 -15.08
CA GLU A 91 0.80 -3.93 -15.74
C GLU A 91 1.46 -3.93 -17.13
N ALA A 92 1.35 -2.83 -17.87
CA ALA A 92 1.99 -2.65 -19.17
C ALA A 92 3.51 -2.42 -19.07
N GLY A 93 4.02 -2.08 -17.87
CA GLY A 93 5.41 -1.67 -17.67
C GLY A 93 5.70 -0.23 -18.11
N ASP A 94 4.65 0.58 -18.28
CA ASP A 94 4.73 1.98 -18.64
C ASP A 94 5.31 2.82 -17.48
N PRO A 95 5.94 3.97 -17.79
CA PRO A 95 6.48 4.86 -16.76
C PRO A 95 5.36 5.39 -15.85
N LEU A 96 5.55 5.23 -14.54
CA LEU A 96 4.63 5.73 -13.52
C LEU A 96 5.12 7.08 -12.98
N ILE A 97 4.25 8.09 -13.03
CA ILE A 97 4.54 9.44 -12.55
C ILE A 97 4.19 9.52 -11.06
N GLU A 98 5.17 9.94 -10.25
CA GLU A 98 5.04 10.01 -8.78
C GLU A 98 3.89 10.90 -8.31
N ALA A 99 3.73 12.07 -8.94
CA ALA A 99 2.63 12.99 -8.62
C ALA A 99 1.24 12.38 -8.86
N GLU A 100 1.10 11.49 -9.85
CA GLU A 100 -0.18 10.80 -10.12
C GLU A 100 -0.46 9.73 -9.08
N ILE A 101 0.59 9.00 -8.65
CA ILE A 101 0.50 8.03 -7.55
C ILE A 101 0.07 8.73 -6.26
N GLU A 102 0.69 9.86 -5.92
CA GLU A 102 0.34 10.66 -4.74
C GLU A 102 -1.10 11.18 -4.83
N ALA A 103 -1.53 11.66 -5.99
CA ALA A 103 -2.91 12.12 -6.20
C ALA A 103 -3.93 10.98 -6.04
N ALA A 104 -3.62 9.78 -6.55
CA ALA A 104 -4.44 8.59 -6.37
C ALA A 104 -4.52 8.16 -4.90
N GLN A 105 -3.37 8.16 -4.21
CA GLN A 105 -3.29 7.84 -2.78
C GLN A 105 -4.06 8.84 -1.93
N ALA A 106 -3.97 10.14 -2.23
CA ALA A 106 -4.73 11.18 -1.53
C ALA A 106 -6.25 11.03 -1.72
N ALA A 107 -6.69 10.78 -2.96
CA ALA A 107 -8.10 10.52 -3.24
C ALA A 107 -8.62 9.28 -2.50
N PHE A 108 -7.82 8.22 -2.48
CA PHE A 108 -8.15 7.00 -1.76
C PHE A 108 -8.21 7.20 -0.23
N GLN A 109 -7.26 7.93 0.36
CA GLN A 109 -7.32 8.26 1.79
C GLN A 109 -8.53 9.13 2.13
N ALA A 110 -8.92 10.05 1.25
CA ALA A 110 -10.13 10.84 1.43
C ALA A 110 -11.39 9.95 1.41
N ALA A 111 -11.43 8.95 0.52
CA ALA A 111 -12.52 7.98 0.45
C ALA A 111 -12.60 7.10 1.72
N GLN A 112 -11.46 6.59 2.20
CA GLN A 112 -11.41 5.76 3.42
C GLN A 112 -11.94 6.49 4.65
N LYS A 113 -11.63 7.78 4.81
CA LYS A 113 -12.10 8.59 5.96
C LYS A 113 -13.63 8.73 6.03
N LEU A 114 -14.33 8.44 4.93
CA LEU A 114 -15.78 8.48 4.88
C LEU A 114 -16.42 7.15 5.31
N ILE A 115 -15.68 6.05 5.32
CA ILE A 115 -16.18 4.76 5.84
C ILE A 115 -16.28 4.90 7.37
N PRO A 116 -17.48 4.75 7.95
CA PRO A 116 -17.63 4.82 9.41
C PRO A 116 -16.85 3.69 10.07
N ALA A 117 -16.11 4.02 11.14
CA ALA A 117 -15.50 3.01 11.98
C ALA A 117 -16.60 2.10 12.55
N HIS A 118 -16.47 0.80 12.33
CA HIS A 118 -17.37 -0.22 12.84
C HIS A 118 -17.23 -0.39 14.36
#